data_AF-A0A956JJR2-F1
#
_entry.id   AF-A0A956JJR2-F1
#
_cell.length_a   1.000
_cell.length_b   1.000
_cell.length_c   1.000
_cell.angle_alpha   90.00
_cell.angle_beta   90.00
_cell.angle_gamma   90.00
#
_symmetry.space_group_name_H-M   'P 1'
#
loop_
_entity.id
_entity.type
_entity.pdbx_description
1 polymer ?
#
loop_
_entity_poly.entity_id
_entity_poly.type
_entity_poly.pdbx_seq_one_letter_code
_entity_poly.pdbx_strand_id
1 'polypeptide(L)'
;DPRADIYAAGMTLYEVVTGRLPFEELVDAPLDQLLLAQRESMPLPPSLLLPEDVPEVVAKGLDRVFERACAKDPELRFQSAIEMQEVLLAVLSLA
;
A
#
# COMPACT_ATOMS: atom_id res chain seq x y z
N ASP A 1 2.62 14.50 -11.79
CA ASP A 1 1.55 14.58 -10.77
C ASP A 1 2.16 14.15 -9.43
N PRO A 2 2.14 14.98 -8.37
CA PRO A 2 2.71 14.63 -7.06
C PRO A 2 2.08 13.37 -6.43
N ARG A 3 0.88 12.98 -6.87
CA ARG A 3 0.20 11.75 -6.43
C ARG A 3 0.84 10.48 -7.00
N ALA A 4 1.81 10.61 -7.91
CA ALA A 4 2.69 9.52 -8.30
C ALA A 4 3.66 9.14 -7.16
N ASP A 5 4.19 10.12 -6.43
CA ASP A 5 5.06 9.87 -5.27
C ASP A 5 4.26 9.23 -4.12
N ILE A 6 2.99 9.59 -3.96
CA ILE A 6 2.07 8.96 -2.99
C ILE A 6 1.85 7.47 -3.32
N TYR A 7 1.65 7.15 -4.60
CA TYR A 7 1.54 5.76 -5.03
C TYR A 7 2.83 4.99 -4.74
N ALA A 8 3.99 5.56 -5.09
CA ALA A 8 5.28 4.94 -4.82
C ALA A 8 5.51 4.76 -3.32
N ALA A 9 5.18 5.75 -2.49
CA ALA A 9 5.26 5.66 -1.04
C ALA A 9 4.33 4.57 -0.47
N GLY A 10 3.13 4.39 -1.04
CA GLY A 10 2.23 3.28 -0.69
C GLY A 10 2.84 1.91 -0.98
N MET A 11 3.47 1.74 -2.15
CA MET A 11 4.19 0.51 -2.51
C MET A 11 5.41 0.26 -1.62
N THR A 12 6.16 1.29 -1.27
CA THR A 12 7.27 1.18 -0.31
C THR A 12 6.76 0.83 1.09
N LEU A 13 5.67 1.46 1.56
CA LEU A 13 5.05 1.16 2.85
C LEU A 13 4.67 -0.32 2.94
N TYR A 14 4.09 -0.87 1.88
CA TYR A 14 3.73 -2.29 1.78
C TYR A 14 4.94 -3.18 2.07
N GLU A 15 6.06 -2.94 1.39
CA GLU A 15 7.28 -3.72 1.57
C GLU A 15 7.84 -3.58 2.99
N VAL A 16 7.85 -2.37 3.54
CA VAL A 16 8.35 -2.11 4.89
C VAL A 16 7.54 -2.84 5.96
N VAL A 17 6.21 -2.86 5.86
CA VAL A 17 5.36 -3.45 6.90
C VAL A 17 5.20 -4.96 6.75
N THR A 18 5.19 -5.48 5.52
CA THR A 18 4.98 -6.90 5.25
C THR A 18 6.29 -7.68 5.10
N GLY A 19 7.40 -7.00 4.81
CA GLY A 19 8.66 -7.64 4.42
C GLY A 19 8.63 -8.33 3.05
N ARG A 20 7.60 -8.06 2.23
CA ARG A 20 7.35 -8.71 0.94
C ARG A 20 7.16 -7.66 -0.15
N LEU A 21 7.64 -7.94 -1.35
CA LEU A 21 7.40 -7.05 -2.48
C LEU A 21 5.91 -7.02 -2.87
N PRO A 22 5.38 -5.87 -3.30
CA PRO A 22 4.12 -5.83 -4.03
C PRO A 22 4.22 -6.72 -5.28
N PHE A 23 3.25 -7.61 -5.50
CA PHE A 23 3.25 -8.57 -6.61
C PHE A 23 4.51 -9.45 -6.67
N GLU A 24 4.99 -9.91 -5.50
CA GLU A 24 6.19 -10.74 -5.41
C GLU A 24 6.15 -11.99 -6.32
N GLU A 25 4.96 -12.54 -6.55
CA GLU A 25 4.73 -13.68 -7.44
C GLU A 25 5.03 -13.38 -8.92
N LEU A 26 5.16 -12.10 -9.30
CA LEU A 26 5.43 -11.62 -10.65
C LEU A 26 6.86 -11.07 -10.83
N VAL A 27 7.74 -11.20 -9.84
CA VAL A 27 9.12 -10.64 -9.92
C VAL A 27 9.93 -11.27 -11.05
N ASP A 28 9.74 -12.56 -11.33
CA ASP A 28 10.38 -13.27 -12.44
C ASP A 28 9.54 -13.24 -13.74
N ALA A 29 8.38 -12.60 -13.73
CA ALA A 29 7.52 -12.50 -14.89
C ALA A 29 8.06 -11.48 -15.90
N PRO A 30 7.67 -11.60 -17.19
CA PRO A 30 7.93 -10.54 -18.17
C PRO A 30 7.47 -9.16 -17.68
N LEU A 31 8.27 -8.13 -17.97
CA LEU A 31 8.03 -6.77 -17.48
C LEU A 31 6.63 -6.24 -17.82
N ASP A 32 6.11 -6.58 -19.00
CA ASP A 32 4.76 -6.19 -19.43
C ASP A 32 3.66 -6.76 -18.53
N GLN A 33 3.83 -7.97 -18.01
CA GLN A 33 2.88 -8.56 -17.05
C GLN A 33 2.93 -7.86 -15.69
N LEU A 34 4.14 -7.54 -15.19
CA LEU A 34 4.29 -6.78 -13.95
C LEU A 34 3.68 -5.38 -14.07
N LEU A 35 3.92 -4.70 -15.19
CA LEU A 35 3.32 -3.39 -15.47
C LEU A 35 1.79 -3.46 -15.60
N LEU A 36 1.27 -4.54 -16.20
CA LEU A 36 -0.16 -4.77 -16.27
C LEU A 36 -0.76 -4.98 -14.87
N ALA A 37 -0.13 -5.79 -14.02
CA ALA A 37 -0.59 -6.02 -12.65
C ALA A 37 -0.57 -4.72 -11.83
N GLN A 38 0.49 -3.91 -11.93
CA GLN A 38 0.53 -2.60 -11.29
C GLN A 38 -0.58 -1.66 -11.77
N ARG A 39 -1.03 -1.77 -13.02
CA ARG A 39 -2.09 -0.92 -13.57
C ARG A 39 -3.50 -1.42 -13.23
N GLU A 40 -3.72 -2.73 -13.27
CA GLU A 40 -5.06 -3.32 -13.25
C GLU A 40 -5.41 -4.05 -11.95
N SER A 41 -4.43 -4.33 -11.09
CA SER A 41 -4.60 -5.19 -9.92
C SER A 41 -4.03 -4.54 -8.65
N MET A 42 -4.37 -5.11 -7.50
CA MET A 42 -3.77 -4.76 -6.21
C MET A 42 -3.04 -5.99 -5.66
N PRO A 43 -1.90 -5.83 -4.96
CA PRO A 43 -1.31 -6.91 -4.18
C PRO A 43 -2.28 -7.42 -3.12
N LEU A 44 -1.94 -8.55 -2.51
CA LEU A 44 -2.64 -9.00 -1.30
C LEU A 44 -2.67 -7.86 -0.26
N PRO A 45 -3.76 -7.66 0.49
CA PRO A 45 -3.79 -6.65 1.54
C PRO A 45 -2.71 -6.91 2.61
N PRO A 46 -2.02 -5.88 3.14
CA PRO A 46 -1.03 -6.02 4.20
C PRO A 46 -1.49 -6.88 5.38
N SER A 47 -2.76 -6.73 5.81
CA SER A 47 -3.31 -7.47 6.94
C SER A 47 -3.29 -8.99 6.81
N LEU A 48 -3.12 -9.53 5.59
CA LEU A 48 -2.98 -10.98 5.38
C LEU A 48 -1.55 -11.48 5.57
N LEU A 49 -0.58 -10.58 5.64
CA LEU A 49 0.85 -10.90 5.72
C LEU A 49 1.50 -10.41 7.03
N LEU A 50 0.81 -9.51 7.75
CA LEU A 50 1.29 -9.00 9.03
C LEU A 50 1.29 -10.10 10.11
N PRO A 51 2.25 -10.06 11.05
CA PRO A 51 2.26 -10.95 12.22
C PRO A 51 0.97 -10.90 13.06
N GLU A 52 0.62 -12.02 13.70
CA GLU A 52 -0.61 -12.14 14.51
C GLU A 52 -0.63 -11.24 15.77
N ASP A 53 0.53 -10.77 16.24
CA ASP A 53 0.66 -9.87 17.38
C ASP A 53 0.40 -8.39 17.02
N VAL A 54 0.25 -8.06 15.74
CA VAL A 54 -0.21 -6.74 15.30
C VAL A 54 -1.70 -6.60 15.59
N PRO A 55 -2.15 -5.56 16.33
CA PRO A 55 -3.57 -5.37 16.60
C PRO A 55 -4.41 -5.33 15.32
N GLU A 56 -5.51 -6.06 15.27
CA GLU A 56 -6.37 -6.18 14.07
C GLU A 56 -6.80 -4.81 13.54
N VAL A 57 -7.08 -3.86 14.44
CA VAL A 57 -7.45 -2.49 14.08
C VAL A 57 -6.33 -1.76 13.33
N VAL A 58 -5.07 -1.99 13.71
CA VAL A 58 -3.89 -1.42 13.04
C VAL A 58 -3.71 -2.09 11.68
N ALA A 59 -3.80 -3.41 11.62
CA ALA A 59 -3.68 -4.17 10.37
C ALA A 59 -4.72 -3.73 9.33
N LYS A 60 -6.00 -3.57 9.72
CA LYS A 60 -7.05 -3.04 8.84
C LYS A 60 -6.91 -1.56 8.55
N GLY A 61 -6.29 -0.79 9.43
CA GLY A 61 -5.89 0.59 9.16
C GLY A 61 -4.84 0.68 8.05
N LEU A 62 -3.84 -0.20 8.07
CA LEU A 62 -2.80 -0.28 7.05
C LEU A 62 -3.36 -0.71 5.68
N ASP A 63 -4.31 -1.65 5.64
CA ASP A 63 -5.03 -1.99 4.40
C ASP A 63 -5.64 -0.74 3.75
N ARG A 64 -6.37 0.07 4.54
CA ARG A 64 -7.04 1.28 4.03
C ARG A 64 -6.06 2.34 3.55
N VAL A 65 -4.95 2.53 4.27
CA VAL A 65 -3.88 3.45 3.85
C VAL A 65 -3.28 2.98 2.52
N PHE A 66 -2.96 1.69 2.41
CA PHE A 66 -2.40 1.10 1.21
C PHE A 66 -3.35 1.19 0.01
N GLU A 67 -4.61 0.78 0.18
CA GLU A 67 -5.64 0.86 -0.87
C GLU A 67 -5.81 2.29 -1.39
N ARG A 68 -5.85 3.27 -0.49
CA ARG A 68 -5.99 4.67 -0.88
C ARG A 68 -4.75 5.21 -1.57
N ALA A 69 -3.56 4.97 -1.02
CA ALA A 69 -2.31 5.44 -1.63
C ALA A 69 -2.10 4.85 -3.04
N CYS A 70 -2.46 3.57 -3.22
CA CYS A 70 -2.25 2.81 -4.45
C CYS A 70 -3.48 2.73 -5.36
N ALA A 71 -4.51 3.55 -5.12
CA ALA A 71 -5.70 3.62 -5.95
C ALA A 71 -5.34 3.89 -7.43
N LYS A 72 -6.01 3.20 -8.36
CA LYS A 72 -5.68 3.31 -9.79
C LYS A 72 -6.04 4.68 -10.35
N ASP A 73 -7.17 5.21 -9.94
CA ASP A 73 -7.54 6.61 -10.17
C ASP A 73 -6.72 7.52 -9.21
N PRO A 74 -5.86 8.42 -9.72
CA PRO A 74 -5.13 9.38 -8.90
C PRO A 74 -6.03 10.29 -8.05
N GLU A 75 -7.26 10.58 -8.48
CA GLU A 75 -8.20 11.42 -7.72
C GLU A 75 -8.69 10.73 -6.44
N LEU A 76 -8.65 9.39 -6.39
CA LEU A 76 -9.02 8.61 -5.21
C LEU A 76 -7.86 8.47 -4.21
N ARG A 77 -6.64 8.90 -4.59
CA ARG A 77 -5.48 8.84 -3.71
C ARG A 77 -5.54 9.91 -2.63
N PHE A 78 -4.60 9.86 -1.70
CA PHE A 78 -4.26 11.04 -0.91
C PHE A 78 -3.87 12.18 -1.86
N GLN A 79 -4.34 13.38 -1.57
CA GLN A 79 -4.06 14.56 -2.39
C GLN A 79 -2.75 15.24 -1.99
N SER A 80 -2.17 14.86 -0.85
CA SER A 80 -0.83 15.28 -0.43
C SER A 80 -0.14 14.23 0.44
N ALA A 81 1.18 14.31 0.52
CA ALA A 81 1.97 13.47 1.44
C ALA A 81 1.65 13.76 2.92
N ILE A 82 1.29 15.01 3.25
CA ILE A 82 0.87 15.40 4.60
C ILE A 82 -0.41 14.65 4.99
N GLU A 83 -1.39 14.62 4.09
CA GLU A 83 -2.64 13.89 4.33
C GLU A 83 -2.39 12.38 4.54
N MET A 84 -1.52 11.77 3.73
CA MET A 84 -1.13 10.38 3.91
C MET A 84 -0.46 10.15 5.27
N GLN A 85 0.44 11.04 5.68
CA GLN A 85 1.13 10.98 6.96
C GLN A 85 0.15 11.08 8.15
N GLU A 86 -0.78 12.03 8.12
CA GLU A 86 -1.78 12.23 9.18
C GLU A 86 -2.61 10.96 9.40
N VAL A 87 -3.09 10.35 8.32
CA VAL A 87 -3.88 9.11 8.40
C VAL A 87 -3.01 7.95 8.89
N LEU A 88 -1.77 7.82 8.42
CA LEU A 88 -0.86 6.77 8.89
C LEU A 88 -0.56 6.91 10.40
N LEU A 89 -0.30 8.11 10.89
CA LEU A 89 -0.07 8.36 12.31
C LEU A 89 -1.33 8.05 13.15
N ALA A 90 -2.51 8.41 12.65
CA ALA A 90 -3.76 8.07 13.32
C ALA A 90 -3.94 6.55 13.44
N VAL A 91 -3.62 5.77 12.39
CA VAL A 91 -3.65 4.31 12.45
C VAL A 91 -2.67 3.75 13.49
N LEU A 92 -1.44 4.26 13.54
CA LEU A 92 -0.41 3.78 14.47
C LEU A 92 -0.72 4.14 15.93
N SER A 93 -1.48 5.20 16.18
CA SER A 93 -1.93 5.58 17.53
C SER A 93 -3.04 4.70 18.12
N LEU A 94 -3.54 3.72 17.36
CA LEU A 94 -4.53 2.74 17.82
C LEU A 94 -3.91 1.52 18.49
N ALA A 95 -2.58 1.42 18.50
CA ALA A 95 -1.81 0.36 19.14
C ALA A 95 -1.64 0.57 20.65
#